data_AF-A0A3D2QZS9-F1
#
_entry.id   AF-A0A3D2QZS9-F1
#
_cell.length_a   1.000
_cell.length_b   1.000
_cell.length_c   1.000
_cell.angle_alpha   90.00
_cell.angle_beta   90.00
_cell.angle_gamma   90.00
#
_symmetry.space_group_name_H-M   'P 1'
#
loop_
_entity.id
_entity.type
_entity.pdbx_description
1 polymer ?
#
loop_
_entity_poly.entity_id
_entity_poly.type
_entity_poly.pdbx_seq_one_letter_code
_entity_poly.pdbx_strand_id
1 'polypeptide(L)' 'MVATKTATLNLRIDPALKEALRSASIQEHRSLANMVEIMIRKHCEAKGIVILEQQELFKLNDQSGN' A
#
# COMPACT_ATOMS: atom_id res chain seq x y z
N MET A 1 16.38 -12.90 2.15
CA MET A 1 14.98 -12.60 1.79
C MET A 1 14.38 -11.83 2.96
N VAL A 2 14.36 -10.50 2.89
CA VAL A 2 13.88 -9.64 3.99
C VAL A 2 12.38 -9.87 4.15
N ALA A 3 11.94 -10.20 5.36
CA ALA A 3 10.54 -10.31 5.70
C ALA A 3 9.89 -8.94 5.49
N THR A 4 9.15 -8.78 4.38
CA THR A 4 8.30 -7.63 4.15
C THR A 4 7.26 -7.60 5.27
N LYS A 5 7.44 -6.71 6.25
CA LYS A 5 6.46 -6.50 7.32
C LYS A 5 5.18 -5.97 6.68
N THR A 6 4.17 -6.82 6.57
CA THR A 6 2.86 -6.43 6.06
C THR A 6 2.03 -5.87 7.21
N ALA A 7 1.54 -4.63 7.07
CA ALA A 7 0.57 -4.05 7.99
C ALA A 7 -0.84 -4.33 7.47
N THR A 8 -1.76 -4.74 8.34
CA THR A 8 -3.15 -4.98 7.94
C THR A 8 -3.91 -3.66 7.89
N LEU A 9 -4.43 -3.29 6.72
CA LEU A 9 -5.28 -2.12 6.51
C LEU A 9 -6.75 -2.55 6.45
N ASN A 10 -7.57 -2.15 7.44
CA ASN A 10 -9.02 -2.37 7.40
C ASN A 10 -9.70 -1.15 6.76
N LEU A 11 -10.27 -1.33 5.57
CA LEU A 11 -10.96 -0.28 4.83
C LEU A 11 -12.41 -0.68 4.57
N ARG A 12 -13.34 0.23 4.86
CA ARG A 12 -14.74 0.11 4.43
C ARG A 12 -14.90 0.82 3.10
N ILE A 13 -15.31 0.08 2.08
CA ILE A 13 -15.64 0.61 0.76
C ILE A 13 -17.03 0.13 0.34
N ASP A 14 -17.63 0.86 -0.57
CA ASP A 14 -18.88 0.46 -1.20
C ASP A 14 -18.71 -0.90 -1.93
N PRO A 15 -19.70 -1.81 -1.86
CA PRO A 15 -19.63 -3.09 -2.56
C PRO A 15 -19.42 -2.95 -4.07
N ALA A 16 -20.00 -1.94 -4.73
CA ALA A 16 -19.78 -1.72 -6.16
C ALA A 16 -18.32 -1.35 -6.46
N LEU A 17 -17.70 -0.56 -5.59
CA LEU A 17 -16.29 -0.18 -5.73
C LEU A 17 -15.36 -1.38 -5.54
N LYS A 18 -15.70 -2.28 -4.61
CA LYS A 18 -14.97 -3.55 -4.42
C LYS A 18 -15.00 -4.42 -5.68
N GLU A 19 -16.15 -4.52 -6.35
CA GLU A 19 -16.28 -5.29 -7.58
C GLU A 19 -15.49 -4.68 -8.75
N ALA A 20 -15.56 -3.36 -8.92
CA ALA A 20 -14.75 -2.64 -9.90
C ALA A 20 -13.26 -2.85 -9.67
N LEU A 21 -12.80 -2.72 -8.42
CA LEU A 21 -11.42 -2.96 -8.03
C LEU A 21 -11.00 -4.42 -8.27
N ARG A 22 -11.88 -5.39 -8.01
CA ARG A 22 -11.63 -6.80 -8.30
C ARG A 22 -11.44 -7.03 -9.79
N SER A 23 -12.31 -6.46 -10.62
CA SER A 23 -12.20 -6.54 -12.09
C SER A 23 -10.89 -5.94 -12.59
N ALA A 24 -10.49 -4.77 -12.07
CA ALA A 24 -9.20 -4.15 -12.39
C ALA A 24 -8.01 -5.02 -11.95
N SER A 25 -8.08 -5.62 -10.75
CA SER A 25 -7.04 -6.50 -10.21
C SER A 25 -6.85 -7.76 -11.07
N ILE A 26 -7.96 -8.34 -11.55
CA ILE A 26 -7.95 -9.52 -12.43
C ILE A 26 -7.29 -9.18 -13.77
N GLN A 27 -7.64 -8.02 -14.36
CA GLN A 27 -7.05 -7.58 -15.63
C GLN A 27 -5.53 -7.35 -15.52
N GLU A 28 -5.06 -6.84 -14.39
CA GLU A 28 -3.64 -6.59 -14.14
C GLU A 28 -2.89 -7.82 -13.61
N HIS A 29 -3.55 -8.99 -13.48
CA HIS A 29 -2.99 -10.21 -12.88
C HIS A 29 -2.39 -10.01 -11.48
N ARG A 30 -2.94 -9.08 -10.70
CA ARG A 30 -2.42 -8.70 -9.39
C ARG A 30 -3.49 -8.95 -8.32
N SER A 31 -3.04 -9.19 -7.09
CA SER A 31 -3.98 -9.31 -5.97
C SER A 31 -4.64 -7.96 -5.65
N LEU A 32 -5.87 -7.99 -5.14
CA LEU A 32 -6.61 -6.83 -4.65
C LEU A 32 -5.77 -5.91 -3.76
N ALA A 33 -5.01 -6.49 -2.82
CA ALA A 33 -4.11 -5.73 -1.94
C ALA A 33 -3.03 -4.96 -2.71
N ASN A 34 -2.38 -5.61 -3.67
CA ASN A 34 -1.33 -5.00 -4.48
C ASN A 34 -1.90 -3.89 -5.39
N MET A 35 -3.15 -4.04 -5.84
CA MET A 35 -3.82 -3.01 -6.63
C MET A 35 -4.16 -1.78 -5.76
N VAL A 36 -4.66 -2.00 -4.53
CA VAL A 36 -4.87 -0.92 -3.56
C VAL A 36 -3.55 -0.20 -3.24
N GLU A 37 -2.45 -0.94 -3.08
CA GLU A 37 -1.14 -0.37 -2.78
C GLU A 37 -0.66 0.57 -3.90
N ILE A 38 -0.79 0.17 -5.17
CA ILE A 38 -0.44 1.04 -6.31
C ILE A 38 -1.36 2.25 -6.39
N MET A 39 -2.66 2.08 -6.14
CA MET A 39 -3.60 3.21 -6.10
C MET A 39 -3.23 4.24 -5.04
N ILE A 40 -2.89 3.78 -3.83
CA ILE A 40 -2.42 4.64 -2.75
C ILE A 40 -1.12 5.32 -3.16
N ARG A 41 -0.17 4.57 -3.73
CA ARG A 41 1.12 5.11 -4.17
C ARG A 41 0.94 6.22 -5.21
N LYS A 42 0.20 5.94 -6.27
CA LYS A 42 -0.12 6.93 -7.31
C LYS A 42 -0.85 8.16 -6.76
N HIS A 43 -1.78 7.98 -5.82
CA HIS A 43 -2.51 9.09 -5.21
C HIS A 43 -1.60 9.97 -4.34
N CYS A 44 -0.72 9.35 -3.55
CA CYS A 44 0.27 10.05 -2.75
C CYS A 44 1.29 10.78 -3.62
N GLU A 45 1.84 10.13 -4.65
CA GLU A 45 2.74 10.76 -5.62
C GLU A 45 2.10 11.98 -6.29
N ALA A 46 0.85 11.85 -6.75
CA ALA A 46 0.09 12.96 -7.34
C ALA A 46 -0.15 14.13 -6.36
N LYS A 47 -0.18 13.85 -5.06
CA LYS A 47 -0.31 14.86 -3.99
C LYS A 47 1.03 15.33 -3.42
N GLY A 48 2.17 14.83 -3.93
CA GLY A 48 3.49 15.13 -3.39
C GLY A 48 3.74 14.54 -2.00
N ILE A 49 2.95 13.56 -1.57
CA ILE A 49 3.15 12.83 -0.32
C ILE A 49 4.21 11.76 -0.58
N VAL A 50 5.40 11.96 -0.03
CA VAL A 50 6.49 10.99 -0.13
C VAL A 50 6.12 9.78 0.72
N ILE A 51 5.75 8.68 0.07
CA ILE A 51 5.65 7.39 0.76
C ILE A 51 7.09 6.92 0.96
N LEU A 52 7.60 7.19 2.17
CA LEU A 52 8.83 6.57 2.65
C LEU A 52 8.60 5.06 2.58
N GLU A 53 9.37 4.40 1.71
CA GLU A 53 9.36 2.95 1.62
C GLU A 53 9.66 2.41 3.03
N GLN A 54 8.91 1.40 3.50
CA GLN A 54 8.97 0.94 4.90
C GLN A 54 10.40 0.75 5.45
N GLN A 55 11.36 0.44 4.56
CA GLN A 55 12.78 0.33 4.86
C GLN A 55 13.39 1.60 5.49
N GLU A 56 12.96 2.79 5.08
CA GLU A 56 13.44 4.09 5.60
C GLU A 56 12.72 4.48 6.90
N LEU A 57 11.43 4.13 7.03
CA LEU A 57 10.63 4.42 8.23
C LEU A 57 11.11 3.59 9.45
N PHE A 58 11.58 2.36 9.22
CA PHE A 58 12.17 1.53 10.28
C PHE A 58 13.58 1.96 10.70
N LYS A 59 14.38 2.57 9.81
CA LYS A 59 15.69 3.12 10.18
C LYS A 59 15.57 4.30 11.14
N LEU A 60 14.59 5.17 10.95
CA LEU A 60 14.33 6.30 11.84
C LEU A 60 13.94 5.84 13.26
N ASN A 61 13.28 4.70 13.37
CA ASN A 61 12.82 4.16 14.64
C ASN A 61 13.87 3.33 15.40
N ASP A 62 15.00 3.01 14.75
CA ASP A 62 16.14 2.28 15.34
C ASP A 62 17.23 3.23 15.89
N GLN A 63 17.24 4.50 15.48
CA GLN A 63 18.22 5.49 15.95
C GLN A 63 17.86 6.21 17.26
N SER A 64 16.70 5.92 17.86
CA SER A 64 16.30 6.49 19.16
C SER A 64 16.63 5.57 20.35
N GLY A 65 17.75 4.86 20.26
CA GLY A 65 18.25 3.95 21.29
C GLY A 65 19.77 4.00 21.40
N ASN A 66 20.34 5.18 21.68
CA ASN A 66 21.68 5.30 22.24
C ASN A 66 21.65 6.18 23.50
#